data_AF-A0A9P6D1T8-F1
#
_entry.id   AF-A0A9P6D1T8-F1
#
_cell.length_a   1.000
_cell.length_b   1.000
_cell.length_c   1.000
_cell.angle_alpha   90.00
_cell.angle_beta   90.00
_cell.angle_gamma   90.00
#
_symmetry.space_group_name_H-M   'P 1'
#
loop_
_entity.id
_entity.type
_entity.pdbx_description
1 polymer ?
#
loop_
_entity_poly.entity_id
_entity_poly.type
_entity_poly.pdbx_seq_one_letter_code
_entity_poly.pdbx_strand_id
1 'polypeptide(L)'
;PSQVILPSIASPVVVRLTPRTSSPLTPNQTTRPGRPIFPRSKQEPDLYRLALRTCMAATVEGKKMALMGTRIAYTIETATRELERIVADQEDVIMAEADACDVALMAGATSSMPHSSSLAKPVLTASWVMVKGEDWEMVDC
;
A
#
# COMPACT_ATOMS: atom_id res chain seq x y z
N PRO A 1 -42.50 -45.52 -14.28
CA PRO A 1 -41.99 -46.34 -15.41
C PRO A 1 -40.79 -45.63 -16.05
N SER A 2 -39.57 -46.19 -15.91
CA SER A 2 -38.34 -45.60 -16.46
C SER A 2 -38.14 -46.06 -17.91
N GLN A 3 -38.02 -45.13 -18.85
CA GLN A 3 -37.76 -45.43 -20.27
C GLN A 3 -36.26 -45.65 -20.49
N VAL A 4 -35.90 -46.73 -21.19
CA VAL A 4 -34.51 -47.06 -21.55
C VAL A 4 -34.36 -46.84 -23.06
N ILE A 5 -33.49 -45.90 -23.44
CA ILE A 5 -33.10 -45.69 -24.84
C ILE A 5 -31.76 -46.40 -25.05
N LEU A 6 -31.69 -47.28 -26.05
CA LEU A 6 -30.48 -48.02 -26.41
C LEU A 6 -29.45 -47.08 -27.06
N PRO A 7 -28.14 -47.27 -26.81
CA PRO A 7 -27.10 -46.38 -27.33
C PRO A 7 -26.99 -46.49 -28.87
N SER A 8 -26.86 -45.34 -29.53
CA SER A 8 -26.49 -45.28 -30.95
C SER A 8 -25.00 -45.58 -31.12
N ILE A 9 -24.64 -46.33 -32.16
CA ILE A 9 -23.28 -46.83 -32.47
C ILE A 9 -22.22 -45.70 -32.51
N ALA A 10 -22.62 -44.45 -32.76
CA ALA A 10 -21.72 -43.30 -32.82
C ALA A 10 -21.29 -42.74 -31.45
N SER A 11 -21.93 -43.12 -30.34
CA SER A 11 -21.56 -42.65 -29.01
C SER A 11 -22.00 -43.66 -27.94
N PRO A 12 -21.07 -44.39 -27.29
CA PRO A 12 -21.39 -45.43 -26.31
C PRO A 12 -21.69 -44.82 -24.92
N VAL A 13 -22.48 -43.76 -24.85
CA VAL A 13 -22.92 -43.18 -23.57
C VAL A 13 -24.39 -43.50 -23.35
N VAL A 14 -24.66 -44.48 -22.49
CA VAL A 14 -26.01 -44.82 -22.05
C VAL A 14 -26.53 -43.69 -21.15
N VAL A 15 -27.33 -42.78 -21.72
CA VAL A 15 -27.96 -41.69 -20.97
C VAL A 15 -29.17 -42.24 -20.22
N ARG A 16 -29.00 -42.54 -18.93
CA ARG A 16 -30.12 -42.86 -18.04
C ARG A 16 -30.90 -41.58 -17.73
N LEU A 17 -32.10 -41.45 -18.28
CA LEU A 17 -33.06 -40.39 -17.94
C LEU A 17 -33.71 -40.70 -16.58
N THR A 18 -32.97 -40.44 -15.50
CA THR A 18 -33.57 -40.41 -14.15
C THR A 18 -34.12 -39.01 -13.87
N PRO A 19 -35.30 -38.89 -13.26
CA PRO A 19 -35.82 -37.58 -12.85
C PRO A 19 -34.83 -36.93 -11.87
N ARG A 20 -34.28 -35.77 -12.25
CA ARG A 20 -33.34 -35.00 -11.43
C ARG A 20 -34.09 -34.36 -10.26
N THR A 21 -34.26 -35.08 -9.14
CA THR A 21 -34.98 -34.59 -7.95
C THR A 21 -34.29 -33.48 -7.17
N SER A 22 -33.09 -33.06 -7.59
CA SER A 22 -32.34 -31.96 -6.99
C SER A 22 -32.32 -30.69 -7.84
N SER A 23 -33.14 -30.61 -8.89
CA SER A 23 -33.26 -29.39 -9.70
C SER A 23 -34.11 -28.35 -8.97
N PRO A 24 -33.72 -27.07 -8.94
CA PRO A 24 -34.55 -26.01 -8.35
C PRO A 24 -35.90 -25.83 -9.08
N LEU A 25 -36.00 -26.32 -10.32
CA LEU A 25 -37.19 -26.21 -11.17
C LEU A 25 -38.09 -27.47 -11.14
N THR A 26 -37.83 -28.44 -10.27
CA THR A 26 -38.72 -29.62 -10.18
C THR A 26 -39.99 -29.31 -9.40
N PRO A 27 -41.15 -29.81 -9.86
CA PRO A 27 -42.46 -29.49 -9.27
C PRO A 27 -42.61 -29.94 -7.81
N ASN A 28 -41.89 -31.00 -7.41
CA ASN A 28 -41.82 -31.45 -6.02
C ASN A 28 -40.42 -31.17 -5.47
N GLN A 29 -40.24 -30.03 -4.80
CA GLN A 29 -39.01 -29.73 -4.09
C GLN A 29 -38.95 -30.59 -2.82
N THR A 30 -37.99 -31.52 -2.78
CA THR A 30 -37.70 -32.28 -1.55
C THR A 30 -36.75 -31.46 -0.68
N THR A 31 -37.17 -31.13 0.55
CA THR A 31 -36.31 -30.46 1.53
C THR A 31 -35.18 -31.40 1.94
N ARG A 32 -33.99 -31.19 1.37
CA ARG A 32 -32.81 -31.96 1.74
C ARG A 32 -32.25 -31.44 3.07
N PRO A 33 -31.79 -32.33 3.96
CA PRO A 33 -31.11 -31.89 5.17
C PRO A 33 -29.89 -31.05 4.79
N GLY A 34 -29.58 -30.03 5.61
CA GLY A 34 -28.38 -29.24 5.46
C GLY A 34 -27.17 -30.17 5.38
N ARG A 35 -26.31 -29.99 4.36
CA ARG A 35 -25.08 -30.77 4.26
C ARG A 35 -24.26 -30.50 5.52
N PRO A 36 -23.72 -31.53 6.20
CA PRO A 36 -22.80 -31.30 7.30
C PRO A 36 -21.63 -30.47 6.77
N ILE A 37 -21.49 -29.25 7.31
CA ILE A 37 -20.30 -28.44 7.08
C ILE A 37 -19.23 -29.12 7.95
N PHE A 38 -18.51 -30.07 7.35
CA PHE A 38 -17.26 -30.53 7.94
C PHE A 38 -16.44 -29.29 8.28
N PRO A 39 -15.79 -29.20 9.46
CA PRO A 39 -14.92 -28.07 9.73
C PRO A 39 -13.96 -27.96 8.55
N ARG A 40 -14.13 -26.90 7.75
CA ARG A 40 -13.17 -26.57 6.70
C ARG A 40 -11.84 -26.54 7.45
N SER A 41 -10.90 -27.38 7.04
CA SER A 41 -9.56 -27.46 7.63
C SER A 41 -9.16 -26.06 8.09
N LYS A 42 -8.89 -25.88 9.38
CA LYS A 42 -8.53 -24.56 9.93
C LYS A 42 -7.50 -23.95 8.98
N GLN A 43 -7.71 -22.71 8.58
CA GLN A 43 -6.78 -22.02 7.69
C GLN A 43 -5.38 -22.15 8.29
N GLU A 44 -4.46 -22.73 7.54
CA GLU A 44 -3.10 -22.89 8.00
C GLU A 44 -2.51 -21.51 8.32
N PRO A 45 -1.71 -21.41 9.38
CA PRO A 45 -1.08 -20.15 9.72
C PRO A 45 -0.15 -19.70 8.58
N ASP A 46 -0.26 -18.43 8.20
CA ASP A 46 0.65 -17.83 7.24
C ASP A 46 2.03 -17.64 7.89
N LEU A 47 2.92 -18.60 7.65
CA LEU A 47 4.28 -18.64 8.20
C LEU A 47 5.10 -17.42 7.79
N TYR A 48 4.86 -16.86 6.61
CA TYR A 48 5.56 -15.66 6.13
C TYR A 48 5.15 -14.44 6.96
N ARG A 49 3.83 -14.25 7.16
CA ARG A 49 3.34 -13.16 8.03
C ARG A 49 3.83 -13.31 9.47
N LEU A 50 3.89 -14.53 9.97
CA LEU A 50 4.42 -14.80 11.31
C LEU A 50 5.89 -14.40 11.40
N ALA A 51 6.72 -14.86 10.46
CA ALA A 51 8.13 -14.53 10.39
C ALA A 51 8.34 -13.02 10.33
N LEU A 52 7.60 -12.32 9.46
CA LEU A 52 7.69 -10.88 9.31
C LEU A 52 7.37 -10.14 10.62
N ARG A 53 6.29 -10.53 11.31
CA ARG A 53 5.94 -9.95 12.63
C ARG A 53 7.00 -10.23 13.67
N THR A 54 7.56 -11.44 13.70
CA THR A 54 8.62 -11.78 14.66
C THR A 54 9.89 -10.97 14.42
N CYS A 55 10.27 -10.75 13.16
CA CYS A 55 11.40 -9.89 12.81
C CYS A 55 11.13 -8.43 13.19
N MET A 56 9.94 -7.90 12.89
CA MET A 56 9.55 -6.54 13.28
C MET A 56 9.54 -6.37 14.81
N ALA A 57 9.15 -7.39 15.56
CA ALA A 57 9.17 -7.35 17.03
C ALA A 57 10.58 -7.41 17.62
N ALA A 58 11.59 -7.87 16.89
CA ALA A 58 12.96 -7.99 17.38
C ALA A 58 13.71 -6.65 17.38
N THR A 59 13.46 -5.78 16.41
CA THR A 59 14.17 -4.50 16.26
C THR A 59 13.35 -3.32 16.79
N VAL A 60 14.02 -2.28 17.29
CA VAL A 60 13.35 -1.05 17.75
C VAL A 60 12.66 -0.32 16.60
N GLU A 61 13.29 -0.28 15.42
CA GLU A 61 12.70 0.28 14.21
C GLU A 61 11.49 -0.54 13.75
N GLY A 62 11.60 -1.88 13.76
CA GLY A 62 10.50 -2.77 13.43
C GLY A 62 9.29 -2.59 14.35
N LYS A 63 9.51 -2.41 15.67
CA LYS A 63 8.45 -2.10 16.64
C LYS A 63 7.78 -0.76 16.32
N LYS A 64 8.57 0.26 15.98
CA LYS A 64 8.06 1.58 15.57
C LYS A 64 7.21 1.47 14.29
N MET A 65 7.68 0.74 13.28
CA MET A 65 6.92 0.49 12.04
C MET A 65 5.64 -0.31 12.30
N ALA A 66 5.67 -1.29 13.20
CA ALA A 66 4.49 -2.07 13.57
C ALA A 66 3.43 -1.23 14.28
N LEU A 67 3.84 -0.27 15.12
CA LEU A 67 2.95 0.67 15.80
C LEU A 67 2.34 1.70 14.84
N MET A 68 3.14 2.24 13.93
CA MET A 68 2.67 3.22 12.93
C MET A 68 1.78 2.58 11.86
N GLY A 69 2.02 1.30 11.54
CA GLY A 69 1.44 0.63 10.40
C GLY A 69 2.22 0.87 9.11
N THR A 70 2.09 -0.06 8.16
CA THR A 70 2.95 -0.14 6.97
C THR A 70 2.89 1.11 6.09
N ARG A 71 1.68 1.62 5.82
CA ARG A 71 1.49 2.78 4.93
C ARG A 71 2.12 4.04 5.51
N ILE A 72 1.86 4.33 6.77
CA ILE A 72 2.38 5.52 7.46
C ILE A 72 3.90 5.42 7.60
N ALA A 73 4.41 4.25 8.03
CA ALA A 73 5.85 4.03 8.16
C ALA A 73 6.59 4.26 6.83
N TYR A 74 6.05 3.73 5.73
CA TYR A 74 6.63 3.93 4.40
C TYR A 74 6.62 5.40 3.95
N THR A 75 5.51 6.12 4.17
CA THR A 75 5.45 7.55 3.83
C THR A 75 6.43 8.39 4.63
N ILE A 76 6.60 8.09 5.92
CA ILE A 76 7.59 8.78 6.76
C ILE A 76 9.00 8.46 6.28
N GLU A 77 9.33 7.18 6.08
CA GLU A 77 10.67 6.76 5.65
C GLU A 77 11.07 7.38 4.30
N THR A 78 10.14 7.41 3.34
CA THR A 78 10.37 8.02 2.04
C THR A 78 10.58 9.53 2.15
N ALA A 79 9.75 10.23 2.93
CA ALA A 79 9.89 11.65 3.18
C ALA A 79 11.20 12.00 3.89
N THR A 80 11.64 11.21 4.88
CA THR A 80 12.91 11.45 5.58
C THR A 80 14.10 11.22 4.67
N ARG A 81 14.09 10.16 3.85
CA ARG A 81 15.16 9.89 2.88
C ARG A 81 15.25 10.97 1.81
N GLU A 82 14.11 11.50 1.36
CA GLU A 82 14.08 12.62 0.41
C GLU A 82 14.67 13.89 1.02
N LEU A 83 14.32 14.21 2.27
CA LEU A 83 14.89 15.35 2.99
C LEU A 83 16.41 15.21 3.17
N GLU A 84 16.89 14.04 3.59
CA GLU A 84 18.32 13.74 3.73
C GLU A 84 19.09 13.99 2.42
N ARG A 85 18.51 13.60 1.29
CA ARG A 85 19.09 13.86 -0.02
C ARG A 85 19.15 15.36 -0.35
N ILE A 86 18.05 16.10 -0.13
CA ILE A 86 18.02 17.55 -0.42
C ILE A 86 19.07 18.28 0.42
N VAL A 87 19.24 17.89 1.68
CA VAL A 87 20.25 18.47 2.57
C VAL A 87 21.66 18.16 2.08
N ALA A 88 21.95 16.91 1.70
CA ALA A 88 23.25 16.54 1.13
C ALA A 88 23.56 17.32 -0.16
N ASP A 89 22.59 17.41 -1.08
CA ASP A 89 22.73 18.17 -2.33
C ASP A 89 23.01 19.66 -2.03
N GLN A 90 22.44 20.23 -0.97
CA GLN A 90 22.68 21.61 -0.57
C GLN A 90 24.05 21.81 0.09
N GLU A 91 24.51 20.87 0.93
CA GLU A 91 25.85 20.91 1.52
C GLU A 91 26.93 20.88 0.44
N ASP A 92 26.77 20.05 -0.60
CA ASP A 92 27.68 19.98 -1.74
C ASP A 92 27.76 21.32 -2.50
N VAL A 93 26.62 21.99 -2.71
CA VAL A 93 26.60 23.32 -3.36
C VAL A 93 27.30 24.37 -2.51
N ILE A 94 27.05 24.39 -1.20
CA ILE A 94 27.69 25.35 -0.29
C ILE A 94 29.20 25.11 -0.21
N MET A 95 29.64 23.85 -0.17
CA MET A 95 31.07 23.51 -0.18
C MET A 95 31.73 23.90 -1.50
N ALA A 96 31.07 23.68 -2.64
CA ALA A 96 31.57 24.12 -3.94
C ALA A 96 31.65 25.65 -4.09
N GLU A 97 30.70 26.39 -3.52
CA GLU A 97 30.72 27.86 -3.51
C GLU A 97 31.78 28.43 -2.54
N ALA A 98 32.05 27.74 -1.43
CA ALA A 98 33.11 28.12 -0.49
C ALA A 98 34.52 27.98 -1.12
N ASP A 99 34.77 26.91 -1.88
CA ASP A 99 36.03 26.73 -2.64
C ASP A 99 36.21 27.79 -3.74
N ALA A 100 35.11 28.29 -4.33
CA ALA A 100 35.16 29.37 -5.32
C ALA A 100 35.47 30.75 -4.70
N CYS A 101 35.10 30.98 -3.43
CA CYS A 101 35.37 32.24 -2.74
C CYS A 101 36.83 32.34 -2.23
N ASP A 102 37.49 31.21 -1.92
CA ASP A 102 38.88 31.21 -1.45
C ASP A 102 39.91 31.47 -2.55
N VAL A 103 39.55 31.30 -3.84
CA VAL A 103 40.41 31.68 -4.98
C VAL A 103 40.28 33.16 -5.35
N ALA A 104 39.17 33.82 -4.98
CA ALA A 104 38.94 35.23 -5.28
C ALA A 104 39.61 36.21 -4.28
N LEU A 105 40.08 35.72 -3.12
CA LEU A 105 40.67 36.56 -2.06
C LEU A 105 42.19 36.80 -2.21
N MET A 106 42.86 36.19 -3.19
CA MET A 106 44.29 36.42 -3.50
C MET A 106 44.54 37.19 -4.80
N ALA A 107 43.51 37.50 -5.59
CA ALA A 107 43.65 38.20 -6.86
C ALA A 107 42.90 39.54 -6.88
N GLY A 108 43.57 40.60 -6.43
CA GLY A 108 43.27 41.95 -6.91
C GLY A 108 42.37 42.78 -5.99
N ALA A 109 43.01 43.45 -5.03
CA ALA A 109 42.48 44.68 -4.48
C ALA A 109 42.44 45.78 -5.56
N THR A 110 41.38 45.83 -6.37
CA THR A 110 40.95 47.07 -7.05
C THR A 110 39.44 47.05 -7.30
N SER A 111 38.72 47.84 -6.49
CA SER A 111 37.55 48.62 -6.86
C SER A 111 36.65 48.15 -8.02
N SER A 112 35.48 47.59 -7.70
CA SER A 112 34.20 48.02 -8.29
C SER A 112 33.03 47.17 -7.76
N MET A 113 32.12 47.80 -7.01
CA MET A 113 30.68 47.51 -7.11
C MET A 113 30.25 47.73 -8.58
N PRO A 114 29.28 47.01 -9.17
CA PRO A 114 28.00 46.65 -8.54
C PRO A 114 27.51 45.22 -8.86
N HIS A 115 26.63 44.68 -8.01
CA HIS A 115 25.29 44.25 -8.42
C HIS A 115 24.58 43.67 -7.19
N SER A 116 23.61 44.45 -6.70
CA SER A 116 22.58 43.97 -5.81
C SER A 116 21.71 42.97 -6.57
N SER A 117 22.12 41.70 -6.60
CA SER A 117 21.16 40.61 -6.74
C SER A 117 20.63 40.34 -5.35
N SER A 118 19.62 41.14 -5.00
CA SER A 118 18.68 40.90 -3.91
C SER A 118 18.43 39.39 -3.78
N LEU A 119 19.02 38.80 -2.75
CA LEU A 119 18.74 37.44 -2.30
C LEU A 119 17.28 37.45 -1.87
N ALA A 120 16.38 37.23 -2.84
CA ALA A 120 14.97 37.05 -2.56
C ALA A 120 14.90 35.86 -1.61
N LYS A 121 14.59 36.14 -0.34
CA LYS A 121 14.22 35.13 0.64
C LYS A 121 13.24 34.20 -0.06
N PRO A 122 13.40 32.87 -0.02
CA PRO A 122 12.37 32.00 -0.53
C PRO A 122 11.09 32.35 0.24
N VAL A 123 10.14 32.97 -0.47
CA VAL A 123 8.79 33.18 0.03
C VAL A 123 8.25 31.77 0.14
N LEU A 124 8.38 31.19 1.32
CA LEU A 124 7.62 30.01 1.70
C LEU A 124 6.16 30.43 1.53
N THR A 125 5.56 30.05 0.41
CA THR A 125 4.12 30.14 0.20
C THR A 125 3.51 29.27 1.29
N ALA A 126 3.19 29.93 2.40
CA ALA A 126 2.49 29.39 3.53
C ALA A 126 1.06 29.10 3.07
N SER A 127 0.89 28.01 2.31
CA SER A 127 -0.40 27.44 1.97
C SER A 127 -0.91 26.65 3.18
N TRP A 128 -1.17 27.37 4.26
CA TRP A 128 -2.02 26.85 5.33
C TRP A 128 -3.44 26.90 4.82
N VAL A 129 -3.90 25.78 4.26
CA VAL A 129 -5.33 25.57 4.06
C VAL A 129 -5.94 25.55 5.46
N MET A 130 -6.56 26.66 5.87
CA MET A 130 -7.48 26.67 7.00
C MET A 130 -8.69 25.83 6.59
N VAL A 131 -8.67 24.56 6.98
CA VAL A 131 -9.89 23.77 7.04
C VAL A 131 -10.69 24.36 8.21
N LYS A 132 -11.77 25.08 7.90
CA LYS A 132 -12.75 25.46 8.92
C LYS A 132 -13.21 24.16 9.59
N GLY A 133 -13.05 24.09 10.92
CA GLY A 133 -13.52 22.96 11.71
C GLY A 133 -15.02 22.84 11.57
N GLU A 134 -15.46 21.85 10.81
CA GLU A 134 -16.85 21.42 10.74
C GLU A 134 -16.88 19.94 11.12
N ASP A 135 -17.23 19.73 12.38
CA ASP A 135 -18.12 18.68 12.89
C ASP A 135 -17.88 17.25 12.41
N TRP A 136 -16.94 16.57 13.08
CA TRP A 136 -17.01 15.12 13.25
C TRP A 136 -17.85 14.80 14.49
N GLU A 137 -19.15 15.13 14.44
CA GLU A 137 -20.10 14.63 15.44
C GLU A 137 -20.22 13.11 15.24
N MET A 138 -19.80 12.35 16.25
CA MET A 138 -19.82 10.89 16.25
C MET A 138 -21.27 10.41 16.20
N VAL A 139 -21.63 9.70 15.13
CA VAL A 139 -22.89 8.95 15.10
C VAL A 139 -22.68 7.67 15.90
N ASP A 140 -23.15 7.68 17.15
CA ASP A 140 -23.27 6.46 17.96
C ASP A 140 -24.30 5.54 17.30
N CYS A 141 -23.86 4.36 16.85
CA CYS A 141 -24.72 3.25 16.43
C CYS A 141 -24.80 2.21 17.54
#